data_AF-A0A9W6Q6Q1-F1
#
_entry.id   AF-A0A9W6Q6Q1-F1
#
_cell.length_a   1.000
_cell.length_b   1.000
_cell.length_c   1.000
_cell.angle_alpha   90.00
_cell.angle_beta   90.00
_cell.angle_gamma   90.00
#
_symmetry.space_group_name_H-M   'P 1'
#
loop_
_entity.id
_entity.type
_entity.pdbx_description
1 polymer ?
#
loop_
_entity_poly.entity_id
_entity_poly.type
_entity_poly.pdbx_seq_one_letter_code
_entity_poly.pdbx_strand_id
1 'polypeptide(L)'
;MPVLVVIGAGPRGTGLLERIAANAPELLGPGVELDVHLVDPHPPGGGRIWRHAQSPLLRMNSMAEDVTMFTDERTTMDGPVRPGPSLAEWAADPAAHPPYRPAEDEEVAAELRALAPTDFPTRRAQSGYLDWVLRRAAGELPDNVRLFVHRDTARRITGDPDGPQRVHLSDTVLLADRVVLALGHLDSAPGPDTAEPRAFAARHGRTYLPPAFTADADLSGLAPGERVVVRGLGLAFVDLVALLTEGRGGRFTPRPGGGLRYHPSGREPVLYAGSRRGVPYHAKTGYRLQGPPPPFPRYFGPDLQLPDEQVDFRRDLWPAMAKEIGFGYYHELFHGHPERTALPWAEFLAAYDRHPWDSPERVDLVAAAVPDPEDRVDLERLDRPLTGLRVGSPAELQQHLRAHLRADLARRSDLRHSADLGAFYALLSLYGHLVHLLPAHPLTARSTAAHLDGWWAGFFSFYASGPPGFRLEQLLALSDAGLLHFLGPELRVDLDEEHGTFRASSPALPGHHVHGTALVDAFLPRHALDRTDDPLLRQLLREGRIDEERLTDPDGHVYRSGLVRTDPDARLIDPALGHRPHPRRTALGAPTTTRAPAAFARPRTDAPSFRQNDAVARRLLAELQKEG
;
A
#
# COMPACT_ATOMS: atom_id res chain seq x y z
N MET A 1 8.95 25.16 28.51
CA MET A 1 8.74 23.71 28.30
C MET A 1 8.05 23.56 26.97
N PRO A 2 8.81 23.24 25.91
CA PRO A 2 8.25 23.04 24.59
C PRO A 2 7.23 21.90 24.54
N VAL A 3 6.23 22.03 23.69
CA VAL A 3 5.15 21.06 23.50
C VAL A 3 5.03 20.64 22.04
N LEU A 4 5.08 19.34 21.78
CA LEU A 4 4.84 18.72 20.48
C LEU A 4 3.53 17.94 20.51
N VAL A 5 2.62 18.23 19.59
CA VAL A 5 1.39 17.43 19.38
C VAL A 5 1.49 16.65 18.08
N VAL A 6 1.36 15.32 18.15
CA VAL A 6 1.29 14.42 17.00
C VAL A 6 -0.14 13.90 16.88
N ILE A 7 -0.80 14.23 15.76
CA ILE A 7 -2.17 13.83 15.44
C ILE A 7 -2.10 12.62 14.51
N GLY A 8 -2.53 11.47 15.00
CA GLY A 8 -2.33 10.17 14.40
C GLY A 8 -1.26 9.38 15.16
N ALA A 9 -1.68 8.30 15.81
CA ALA A 9 -0.84 7.42 16.61
C ALA A 9 -0.79 5.99 16.03
N GLY A 10 -1.06 5.84 14.73
CA GLY A 10 -0.71 4.62 13.98
C GLY A 10 0.78 4.51 13.67
N PRO A 11 1.20 3.60 12.77
CA PRO A 11 2.62 3.30 12.55
C PRO A 11 3.49 4.51 12.16
N ARG A 12 2.94 5.49 11.41
CA ARG A 12 3.69 6.71 11.08
C ARG A 12 3.98 7.56 12.33
N GLY A 13 3.00 7.77 13.20
CA GLY A 13 3.17 8.49 14.47
C GLY A 13 4.09 7.73 15.44
N THR A 14 3.95 6.40 15.52
CA THR A 14 4.83 5.54 16.31
C THR A 14 6.28 5.59 15.82
N GLY A 15 6.49 5.50 14.51
CA GLY A 15 7.83 5.61 13.94
C GLY A 15 8.46 6.99 14.14
N LEU A 16 7.66 8.07 14.15
CA LEU A 16 8.16 9.40 14.51
C LEU A 16 8.55 9.47 16.00
N LEU A 17 7.75 8.90 16.90
CA LEU A 17 8.08 8.83 18.32
C LEU A 17 9.37 8.05 18.57
N GLU A 18 9.55 6.92 17.87
CA GLU A 18 10.76 6.10 17.94
C GLU A 18 12.00 6.88 17.46
N ARG A 19 11.85 7.74 16.44
CA ARG A 19 12.92 8.66 16.01
C ARG A 19 13.14 9.82 16.98
N ILE A 20 12.10 10.32 17.65
CA ILE A 20 12.25 11.30 18.72
C ILE A 20 13.06 10.71 19.88
N ALA A 21 12.71 9.52 20.35
CA ALA A 21 13.42 8.83 21.44
C ALA A 21 14.91 8.64 21.11
N ALA A 22 15.22 8.26 19.88
CA ALA A 22 16.59 8.00 19.48
C ALA A 22 17.46 9.25 19.32
N ASN A 23 16.88 10.36 18.86
CA ASN A 23 17.58 11.60 18.56
C ASN A 23 17.58 12.62 19.73
N ALA A 24 16.61 12.53 20.66
CA ALA A 24 16.49 13.47 21.78
C ALA A 24 17.75 13.58 22.65
N PRO A 25 18.48 12.48 23.00
CA PRO A 25 19.69 12.58 23.80
C PRO A 25 20.82 13.41 23.16
N GLU A 26 20.85 13.49 21.83
CA GLU A 26 21.83 14.29 21.08
C GLU A 26 21.37 15.74 20.90
N LEU A 27 20.07 15.94 20.65
CA LEU A 27 19.54 17.22 20.15
C LEU A 27 18.84 18.07 21.21
N LEU A 28 18.44 17.48 22.35
CA LEU A 28 17.89 18.21 23.48
C LEU A 28 18.95 18.39 24.57
N GLY A 29 19.17 19.62 24.99
CA GLY A 29 20.01 19.93 26.13
C GLY A 29 19.39 19.40 27.43
N PRO A 30 20.20 19.09 28.45
CA PRO A 30 19.74 18.46 29.69
C PRO A 30 18.77 19.32 30.53
N GLY A 31 18.61 20.61 30.20
CA GLY A 31 17.66 21.51 30.86
C GLY A 31 16.36 21.73 30.08
N VAL A 32 16.20 21.13 28.91
CA VAL A 32 15.00 21.29 28.08
C VAL A 32 14.04 20.12 28.33
N GLU A 33 12.95 20.42 29.02
CA GLU A 33 11.82 19.52 29.21
C GLU A 33 10.87 19.60 28.02
N LEU A 34 10.54 18.47 27.40
CA LEU A 34 9.64 18.36 26.24
C LEU A 34 8.40 17.53 26.58
N ASP A 35 7.22 18.08 26.31
CA ASP A 35 5.97 17.30 26.32
C ASP A 35 5.60 16.85 24.90
N VAL A 36 5.39 15.54 24.74
CA VAL A 36 4.88 14.94 23.50
C VAL A 36 3.47 14.42 23.74
N HIS A 37 2.49 14.94 23.00
CA HIS A 37 1.12 14.47 23.02
C HIS A 37 0.79 13.68 21.76
N LEU A 38 0.41 12.41 21.89
CA LEU A 38 -0.18 11.62 20.81
C LEU A 38 -1.70 11.72 20.86
N VAL A 39 -2.33 12.05 19.75
CA VAL A 39 -3.80 12.20 19.63
C VAL A 39 -4.30 11.27 18.54
N ASP A 40 -5.12 10.27 18.90
CA ASP A 40 -5.76 9.36 17.94
C ASP A 40 -7.06 8.79 18.52
N PRO A 41 -8.18 8.74 17.79
CA PRO A 41 -9.40 8.11 18.30
C PRO A 41 -9.29 6.58 18.50
N HIS A 42 -8.31 5.94 17.85
CA HIS A 42 -8.04 4.52 17.95
C HIS A 42 -6.86 4.22 18.89
N PRO A 43 -6.72 2.97 19.38
CA PRO A 43 -5.57 2.58 20.18
C PRO A 43 -4.24 2.89 19.45
N PRO A 44 -3.26 3.52 20.14
CA PRO A 44 -1.99 3.90 19.53
C PRO A 44 -1.13 2.67 19.18
N GLY A 45 -0.10 2.86 18.36
CA GLY A 45 0.67 1.79 17.73
C GLY A 45 0.01 1.31 16.44
N GLY A 46 -1.13 0.63 16.58
CA GLY A 46 -1.89 0.11 15.44
C GLY A 46 -2.68 1.18 14.66
N GLY A 47 -3.20 2.20 15.37
CA GLY A 47 -4.13 3.18 14.82
C GLY A 47 -5.36 2.52 14.21
N ARG A 48 -6.09 3.23 13.34
CA ARG A 48 -7.31 2.71 12.69
C ARG A 48 -7.07 1.42 11.90
N ILE A 49 -6.02 1.40 11.07
CA ILE A 49 -5.82 0.38 10.02
C ILE A 49 -5.39 -0.97 10.59
N TRP A 50 -4.57 -0.97 11.64
CA TRP A 50 -4.03 -2.18 12.25
C TRP A 50 -4.56 -2.46 13.64
N ARG A 51 -5.67 -1.82 14.03
CA ARG A 51 -6.30 -2.06 15.34
C ARG A 51 -6.67 -3.53 15.52
N HIS A 52 -6.56 -3.99 16.77
CA HIS A 52 -6.95 -5.33 17.19
C HIS A 52 -8.44 -5.65 16.95
N ALA A 53 -9.33 -4.65 17.06
CA ALA A 53 -10.78 -4.78 16.85
C ALA A 53 -11.14 -4.86 15.35
N GLN A 54 -10.68 -5.94 14.70
CA GLN A 54 -10.97 -6.33 13.32
C GLN A 54 -11.21 -7.85 13.26
N SER A 55 -11.84 -8.31 12.19
CA SER A 55 -12.07 -9.75 11.98
C SER A 55 -10.75 -10.55 12.01
N PRO A 56 -10.69 -11.71 12.69
CA PRO A 56 -9.52 -12.58 12.69
C PRO A 56 -9.24 -13.21 11.32
N LEU A 57 -10.17 -13.07 10.37
CA LEU A 57 -9.99 -13.51 9.00
C LEU A 57 -9.09 -12.57 8.19
N LEU A 58 -8.87 -11.33 8.62
CA LEU A 58 -8.09 -10.38 7.83
C LEU A 58 -6.59 -10.59 8.06
N ARG A 59 -5.86 -10.76 6.96
CA ARG A 59 -4.44 -11.13 6.96
C ARG A 59 -3.58 -9.98 6.47
N MET A 60 -2.34 -9.95 6.93
CA MET A 60 -1.26 -9.23 6.28
C MET A 60 -1.05 -9.82 4.88
N ASN A 61 -0.64 -8.97 3.93
CA ASN A 61 -0.09 -9.44 2.66
C ASN A 61 1.44 -9.48 2.67
N SER A 62 2.09 -9.16 3.80
CA SER A 62 3.52 -9.34 4.04
C SER A 62 3.75 -10.56 4.93
N MET A 63 4.87 -11.25 4.69
CA MET A 63 5.34 -12.30 5.60
C MET A 63 5.76 -11.69 6.95
N ALA A 64 5.78 -12.46 8.02
CA ALA A 64 6.14 -11.97 9.35
C ALA A 64 7.56 -11.41 9.41
N GLU A 65 8.51 -12.01 8.70
CA GLU A 65 9.90 -11.53 8.61
C GLU A 65 10.06 -10.25 7.76
N ASP A 66 9.09 -9.97 6.88
CA ASP A 66 9.07 -8.82 5.97
C ASP A 66 8.55 -7.54 6.67
N VAL A 67 8.35 -7.59 7.99
CA VAL A 67 7.76 -6.50 8.77
C VAL A 67 8.69 -6.09 9.90
N THR A 68 9.17 -4.85 9.85
CA THR A 68 9.88 -4.18 10.92
C THR A 68 9.48 -2.70 11.02
N MET A 69 9.61 -2.15 12.23
CA MET A 69 9.52 -0.72 12.53
C MET A 69 10.89 -0.09 12.84
N PHE A 70 11.97 -0.86 12.75
CA PHE A 70 13.30 -0.47 13.20
C PHE A 70 14.25 -0.23 12.04
N THR A 71 15.15 0.73 12.25
CA THR A 71 16.24 1.06 11.33
C THR A 71 17.39 0.06 11.48
N ASP A 72 18.20 -0.10 10.43
CA ASP A 72 19.35 -1.00 10.42
C ASP A 72 20.54 -0.39 9.67
N GLU A 73 21.62 -1.16 9.50
CA GLU A 73 22.85 -0.66 8.90
C GLU A 73 22.72 -0.32 7.40
N ARG A 74 21.59 -0.64 6.77
CA ARG A 74 21.26 -0.23 5.40
C ARG A 74 20.42 1.04 5.35
N THR A 75 19.96 1.56 6.49
CA THR A 75 19.13 2.76 6.54
C THR A 75 19.98 4.02 6.44
N THR A 76 19.79 4.81 5.39
CA THR A 76 20.54 6.05 5.13
C THR A 76 19.88 7.24 5.86
N MET A 77 20.41 7.66 7.00
CA MET A 77 19.86 8.77 7.79
C MET A 77 20.92 9.44 8.66
N ASP A 78 20.62 10.63 9.20
CA ASP A 78 21.54 11.39 10.04
C ASP A 78 21.50 10.96 11.51
N GLY A 79 20.33 10.54 12.00
CA GLY A 79 20.15 10.06 13.36
C GLY A 79 20.75 8.68 13.60
N PRO A 80 20.83 8.25 14.88
CA PRO A 80 21.43 6.97 15.21
C PRO A 80 20.58 5.80 14.71
N VAL A 81 21.25 4.81 14.11
CA VAL A 81 20.65 3.52 13.77
C VAL A 81 20.26 2.78 15.06
N ARG A 82 18.97 2.48 15.21
CA ARG A 82 18.38 1.69 16.31
C ARG A 82 17.82 0.39 15.74
N PRO A 83 18.59 -0.71 15.76
CA PRO A 83 18.12 -2.02 15.31
C PRO A 83 17.13 -2.61 16.30
N GLY A 84 16.22 -3.43 15.78
CA GLY A 84 15.23 -4.17 16.55
C GLY A 84 14.66 -5.32 15.73
N PRO A 85 13.94 -6.25 16.40
CA PRO A 85 13.43 -7.45 15.77
C PRO A 85 12.35 -7.13 14.73
N SER A 86 12.34 -7.88 13.63
CA SER A 86 11.15 -8.07 12.79
C SER A 86 9.99 -8.66 13.60
N LEU A 87 8.77 -8.64 13.05
CA LEU A 87 7.62 -9.27 13.67
C LEU A 87 7.87 -10.78 13.93
N ALA A 88 8.51 -11.48 12.99
CA ALA A 88 8.87 -12.89 13.17
C ALA A 88 9.84 -13.12 14.32
N GLU A 89 10.92 -12.34 14.38
CA GLU A 89 11.93 -12.45 15.46
C GLU A 89 11.32 -12.10 16.82
N TRP A 90 10.47 -11.06 16.86
CA TRP A 90 9.77 -10.66 18.08
C TRP A 90 8.82 -11.74 18.58
N ALA A 91 8.07 -12.37 17.67
CA ALA A 91 7.12 -13.44 18.02
C ALA A 91 7.83 -14.73 18.47
N ALA A 92 9.02 -15.00 17.94
CA ALA A 92 9.81 -16.19 18.26
C ALA A 92 10.40 -16.18 19.68
N ASP A 93 10.85 -15.02 20.18
CA ASP A 93 11.30 -14.86 21.56
C ASP A 93 10.83 -13.53 22.18
N PRO A 94 9.54 -13.41 22.52
CA PRO A 94 9.01 -12.15 23.02
C PRO A 94 9.63 -11.73 24.37
N ALA A 95 10.08 -12.70 25.18
CA ALA A 95 10.66 -12.45 26.50
C ALA A 95 12.04 -11.77 26.41
N ALA A 96 12.80 -12.01 25.34
CA ALA A 96 14.04 -11.29 25.05
C ALA A 96 13.84 -9.81 24.66
N HIS A 97 12.59 -9.37 24.52
CA HIS A 97 12.23 -8.06 24.01
C HIS A 97 11.37 -7.25 25.00
N PRO A 98 11.90 -6.82 26.16
CA PRO A 98 11.19 -5.91 27.05
C PRO A 98 10.84 -4.59 26.32
N PRO A 99 9.69 -3.95 26.62
CA PRO A 99 8.70 -4.30 27.64
C PRO A 99 7.57 -5.20 27.08
N TYR A 100 7.87 -6.45 26.72
CA TYR A 100 6.88 -7.43 26.28
C TYR A 100 5.74 -7.62 27.29
N ARG A 101 4.52 -7.74 26.76
CA ARG A 101 3.33 -8.19 27.49
C ARG A 101 2.63 -9.23 26.61
N PRO A 102 2.24 -10.38 27.18
CA PRO A 102 1.45 -11.37 26.44
C PRO A 102 0.18 -10.76 25.85
N ALA A 103 -0.22 -11.23 24.67
CA ALA A 103 -1.52 -10.89 24.11
C ALA A 103 -2.63 -11.42 25.03
N GLU A 104 -3.64 -10.57 25.30
CA GLU A 104 -4.79 -10.95 26.14
C GLU A 104 -5.72 -11.94 25.45
N ASP A 105 -5.79 -11.89 24.12
CA ASP A 105 -6.55 -12.83 23.30
C ASP A 105 -5.73 -14.09 23.05
N GLU A 106 -6.23 -15.23 23.53
CA GLU A 106 -5.55 -16.53 23.40
C GLU A 106 -5.41 -16.99 21.95
N GLU A 107 -6.31 -16.63 21.03
CA GLU A 107 -6.16 -16.95 19.60
C GLU A 107 -4.96 -16.21 19.02
N VAL A 108 -4.77 -14.94 19.39
CA VAL A 108 -3.63 -14.12 18.96
C VAL A 108 -2.35 -14.62 19.63
N ALA A 109 -2.39 -14.96 20.91
CA ALA A 109 -1.24 -15.52 21.62
C ALA A 109 -0.80 -16.87 21.01
N ALA A 110 -1.75 -17.74 20.67
CA ALA A 110 -1.48 -19.00 19.99
C ALA A 110 -0.92 -18.79 18.59
N GLU A 111 -1.47 -17.85 17.81
CA GLU A 111 -0.93 -17.48 16.51
C GLU A 111 0.53 -17.02 16.64
N LEU A 112 0.82 -16.08 17.53
CA LEU A 112 2.18 -15.55 17.72
C LEU A 112 3.18 -16.63 18.12
N ARG A 113 2.81 -17.56 19.01
CA ARG A 113 3.68 -18.69 19.41
C ARG A 113 3.98 -19.66 18.28
N ALA A 114 3.08 -19.79 17.30
CA ALA A 114 3.22 -20.71 16.18
C ALA A 114 3.69 -20.02 14.88
N LEU A 115 3.87 -18.69 14.91
CA LEU A 115 4.13 -17.88 13.73
C LEU A 115 5.50 -18.18 13.13
N ALA A 116 5.53 -18.79 11.94
CA ALA A 116 6.77 -18.97 11.20
C ALA A 116 7.17 -17.66 10.49
N PRO A 117 8.48 -17.44 10.21
CA PRO A 117 8.95 -16.25 9.48
C PRO A 117 8.24 -16.00 8.14
N THR A 118 7.89 -17.07 7.43
CA THR A 118 7.24 -17.04 6.11
C THR A 118 5.71 -16.98 6.17
N ASP A 119 5.13 -17.01 7.37
CA ASP A 119 3.67 -16.93 7.52
C ASP A 119 3.15 -15.53 7.29
N PHE A 120 1.87 -15.44 6.94
CA PHE A 120 1.14 -14.18 6.77
C PHE A 120 0.25 -13.96 8.01
N PRO A 121 0.70 -13.16 8.99
CA PRO A 121 -0.01 -13.01 10.25
C PRO A 121 -1.37 -12.34 10.08
N THR A 122 -2.29 -12.57 11.01
CA THR A 122 -3.51 -11.75 11.08
C THR A 122 -3.16 -10.28 11.35
N ARG A 123 -4.06 -9.37 10.98
CA ARG A 123 -3.94 -7.96 11.39
C ARG A 123 -3.95 -7.79 12.92
N ARG A 124 -4.50 -8.77 13.66
CA ARG A 124 -4.55 -8.78 15.12
C ARG A 124 -3.17 -9.09 15.72
N ALA A 125 -2.44 -10.07 15.15
CA ALA A 125 -1.04 -10.32 15.50
C ALA A 125 -0.15 -9.11 15.18
N GLN A 126 -0.33 -8.49 14.00
CA GLN A 126 0.35 -7.23 13.65
C GLN A 126 0.05 -6.11 14.66
N SER A 127 -1.20 -5.99 15.12
CA SER A 127 -1.58 -5.03 16.16
C SER A 127 -0.76 -5.21 17.43
N GLY A 128 -0.52 -6.46 17.86
CA GLY A 128 0.26 -6.77 19.05
C GLY A 128 1.71 -6.32 18.95
N TYR A 129 2.33 -6.54 17.78
CA TYR A 129 3.68 -6.05 17.50
C TYR A 129 3.76 -4.53 17.48
N LEU A 130 2.83 -3.84 16.81
CA LEU A 130 2.82 -2.38 16.75
C LEU A 130 2.57 -1.72 18.11
N ASP A 131 1.72 -2.32 18.95
CA ASP A 131 1.55 -1.91 20.34
C ASP A 131 2.85 -2.08 21.15
N TRP A 132 3.55 -3.20 20.98
CA TRP A 132 4.85 -3.41 21.62
C TRP A 132 5.90 -2.40 21.14
N VAL A 133 5.99 -2.11 19.84
CA VAL A 133 6.90 -1.09 19.28
C VAL A 133 6.63 0.27 19.92
N LEU A 134 5.36 0.67 20.04
CA LEU A 134 5.01 1.93 20.71
C LEU A 134 5.47 1.95 22.17
N ARG A 135 5.19 0.88 22.93
CA ARG A 135 5.59 0.79 24.34
C ARG A 135 7.10 0.83 24.51
N ARG A 136 7.84 0.20 23.60
CA ARG A 136 9.31 0.28 23.56
C ARG A 136 9.77 1.70 23.30
N ALA A 137 9.27 2.35 22.24
CA ALA A 137 9.64 3.72 21.90
C ALA A 137 9.34 4.69 23.05
N ALA A 138 8.21 4.53 23.74
CA ALA A 138 7.85 5.31 24.92
C ALA A 138 8.80 5.07 26.10
N GLY A 139 9.23 3.82 26.33
CA GLY A 139 10.18 3.46 27.39
C GLY A 139 11.64 3.85 27.10
N GLU A 140 11.96 4.18 25.85
CA GLU A 140 13.28 4.66 25.42
C GLU A 140 13.36 6.21 25.39
N LEU A 141 12.27 6.92 25.68
CA LEU A 141 12.31 8.38 25.85
C LEU A 141 13.21 8.74 27.04
N PRO A 142 14.08 9.76 26.93
CA PRO A 142 14.86 10.23 28.06
C PRO A 142 13.98 10.92 29.11
N ASP A 143 14.47 11.04 30.35
CA ASP A 143 13.70 11.54 31.50
C ASP A 143 13.09 12.94 31.30
N ASN A 144 13.72 13.77 30.47
CA ASN A 144 13.27 15.13 30.12
C ASN A 144 12.24 15.15 28.99
N VAL A 145 11.74 14.00 28.52
CA VAL A 145 10.68 13.90 27.50
C VAL A 145 9.49 13.13 28.06
N ARG A 146 8.36 13.80 28.21
CA ARG A 146 7.14 13.22 28.77
C ARG A 146 6.13 12.90 27.68
N LEU A 147 5.57 11.70 27.71
CA LEU A 147 4.58 11.24 26.74
C LEU A 147 3.17 11.25 27.33
N PHE A 148 2.24 11.86 26.61
CA PHE A 148 0.82 11.87 26.93
C PHE A 148 0.02 11.30 25.75
N VAL A 149 -0.94 10.42 26.04
CA VAL A 149 -1.80 9.81 25.01
C VAL A 149 -3.23 10.27 25.21
N HIS A 150 -3.82 10.80 24.14
CA HIS A 150 -5.20 11.27 24.09
C HIS A 150 -5.97 10.42 23.10
N ARG A 151 -6.89 9.59 23.62
CA ARG A 151 -7.80 8.82 22.77
C ARG A 151 -8.98 9.67 22.32
N ASP A 152 -8.71 10.64 21.46
CA ASP A 152 -9.66 11.64 20.98
C ASP A 152 -9.35 12.05 19.53
N THR A 153 -10.27 12.77 18.91
CA THR A 153 -10.12 13.32 17.56
C THR A 153 -9.73 14.79 17.63
N ALA A 154 -8.63 15.17 16.97
CA ALA A 154 -8.35 16.58 16.71
C ALA A 154 -9.34 17.10 15.66
N ARG A 155 -10.03 18.20 15.96
CA ARG A 155 -11.09 18.75 15.10
C ARG A 155 -10.72 20.07 14.44
N ARG A 156 -9.74 20.78 15.02
CA ARG A 156 -9.35 22.13 14.59
C ARG A 156 -7.95 22.47 15.11
N ILE A 157 -7.18 23.19 14.30
CA ILE A 157 -5.93 23.83 14.73
C ILE A 157 -6.03 25.34 14.48
N THR A 158 -5.73 26.14 15.50
CA THR A 158 -5.73 27.61 15.43
C THR A 158 -4.41 28.17 15.99
N GLY A 159 -4.22 29.48 15.87
CA GLY A 159 -3.01 30.17 16.33
C GLY A 159 -2.26 30.84 15.18
N ASP A 160 -1.54 31.90 15.50
CA ASP A 160 -0.72 32.62 14.53
C ASP A 160 0.46 31.76 14.07
N PRO A 161 0.99 31.94 12.85
CA PRO A 161 2.11 31.15 12.34
C PRO A 161 3.32 31.18 13.27
N ASP A 162 3.64 32.36 13.81
CA ASP A 162 4.81 32.57 14.66
C ASP A 162 4.54 32.24 16.14
N GLY A 163 3.27 32.06 16.51
CA GLY A 163 2.83 31.79 17.88
C GLY A 163 2.50 30.32 18.15
N PRO A 164 2.20 29.97 19.41
CA PRO A 164 1.81 28.62 19.76
C PRO A 164 0.48 28.25 19.08
N GLN A 165 0.41 26.99 18.65
CA GLN A 165 -0.74 26.39 18.00
C GLN A 165 -1.70 25.82 19.05
N ARG A 166 -3.00 25.97 18.81
CA ARG A 166 -4.06 25.42 19.68
C ARG A 166 -4.74 24.28 18.94
N VAL A 167 -4.52 23.06 19.42
CA VAL A 167 -5.14 21.83 18.89
C VAL A 167 -6.40 21.55 19.70
N HIS A 168 -7.55 21.68 19.06
CA HIS A 168 -8.85 21.47 19.70
C HIS A 168 -9.26 20.01 19.55
N LEU A 169 -9.40 19.32 20.69
CA LEU A 169 -9.97 17.98 20.80
C LEU A 169 -11.47 18.10 21.07
N SER A 170 -12.11 17.06 21.63
CA SER A 170 -13.55 17.13 21.95
C SER A 170 -13.82 18.08 23.14
N ASP A 171 -13.10 17.90 24.25
CA ASP A 171 -13.34 18.64 25.51
C ASP A 171 -12.11 19.42 26.01
N THR A 172 -11.01 19.41 25.26
CA THR A 172 -9.74 20.01 25.70
C THR A 172 -9.02 20.68 24.54
N VAL A 173 -8.26 21.73 24.85
CA VAL A 173 -7.39 22.41 23.89
C VAL A 173 -5.95 22.23 24.35
N LEU A 174 -5.13 21.62 23.49
CA LEU A 174 -3.69 21.48 23.72
C LEU A 174 -2.98 22.69 23.11
N LEU A 175 -2.11 23.34 23.89
CA LEU A 175 -1.23 24.40 23.40
C LEU A 175 0.10 23.76 22.97
N ALA A 176 0.49 23.95 21.71
CA ALA A 176 1.57 23.25 21.07
C ALA A 176 2.53 24.21 20.38
N ASP A 177 3.82 24.04 20.60
CA ASP A 177 4.86 24.76 19.87
C ASP A 177 5.04 24.19 18.47
N ARG A 178 4.82 22.87 18.31
CA ARG A 178 4.84 22.15 17.04
C ARG A 178 3.66 21.18 16.93
N VAL A 179 3.12 21.04 15.72
CA VAL A 179 2.06 20.08 15.42
C VAL A 179 2.45 19.23 14.21
N VAL A 180 2.28 17.90 14.33
CA VAL A 180 2.51 16.94 13.26
C VAL A 180 1.21 16.22 12.93
N LEU A 181 0.83 16.20 11.66
CA LEU A 181 -0.31 15.46 11.13
C LEU A 181 0.20 14.15 10.53
N ALA A 182 0.04 13.04 11.23
CA ALA A 182 0.38 11.68 10.81
C ALA A 182 -0.88 10.81 10.63
N LEU A 183 -1.87 11.36 9.92
CA LEU A 183 -3.26 10.88 9.87
C LEU A 183 -3.46 9.52 9.17
N GLY A 184 -2.44 9.05 8.43
CA GLY A 184 -2.49 7.75 7.74
C GLY A 184 -3.47 7.73 6.58
N HIS A 185 -4.13 6.59 6.36
CA HIS A 185 -5.11 6.45 5.29
C HIS A 185 -6.49 6.96 5.73
N LEU A 186 -7.06 7.87 4.94
CA LEU A 186 -8.28 8.61 5.26
C LEU A 186 -9.43 8.18 4.35
N ASP A 187 -10.65 8.25 4.88
CA ASP A 187 -11.87 8.15 4.08
C ASP A 187 -12.10 9.42 3.28
N SER A 188 -12.92 9.29 2.24
CA SER A 188 -13.42 10.41 1.46
C SER A 188 -14.88 10.19 1.13
N ALA A 189 -15.65 11.25 1.22
CA ALA A 189 -17.05 11.23 0.87
C ALA A 189 -17.22 10.81 -0.62
N PRO A 190 -18.35 10.14 -0.95
CA PRO A 190 -18.64 9.66 -2.29
C PRO A 190 -18.35 10.71 -3.38
N GLY A 191 -17.53 10.34 -4.37
CA GLY A 191 -17.22 11.18 -5.53
C GLY A 191 -18.25 11.06 -6.65
N PRO A 192 -18.10 11.86 -7.73
CA PRO A 192 -19.01 11.84 -8.89
C PRO A 192 -19.24 10.44 -9.46
N ASP A 193 -18.17 9.64 -9.59
CA ASP A 193 -18.19 8.27 -10.12
C ASP A 193 -19.04 7.29 -9.28
N THR A 194 -19.37 7.67 -8.05
CA THR A 194 -20.16 6.86 -7.10
C THR A 194 -21.58 7.40 -6.90
N ALA A 195 -21.86 8.62 -7.37
CA ALA A 195 -23.14 9.28 -7.17
C ALA A 195 -24.26 8.59 -7.96
N GLU A 196 -24.00 8.28 -9.24
CA GLU A 196 -24.99 7.66 -10.12
C GLU A 196 -25.34 6.22 -9.71
N PRO A 197 -24.38 5.30 -9.42
CA PRO A 197 -24.71 3.99 -8.91
C PRO A 197 -25.45 4.03 -7.56
N ARG A 198 -25.12 4.99 -6.69
CA ARG A 198 -25.81 5.17 -5.41
C ARG A 198 -27.26 5.64 -5.59
N ALA A 199 -27.48 6.62 -6.47
CA ALA A 199 -28.82 7.09 -6.78
C ALA A 199 -29.67 5.99 -7.42
N PHE A 200 -29.09 5.24 -8.37
CA PHE A 200 -29.69 4.07 -8.99
C PHE A 200 -30.07 3.00 -7.97
N ALA A 201 -29.17 2.70 -7.04
CA ALA A 201 -29.42 1.71 -6.00
C ALA A 201 -30.60 2.12 -5.11
N ALA A 202 -30.62 3.38 -4.66
CA ALA A 202 -31.68 3.89 -3.81
C ALA A 202 -33.07 3.83 -4.48
N ARG A 203 -33.17 4.24 -5.75
CA ARG A 203 -34.46 4.27 -6.46
C ARG A 203 -35.00 2.91 -6.89
N HIS A 204 -34.12 1.91 -7.01
CA HIS A 204 -34.51 0.52 -7.35
C HIS A 204 -34.50 -0.43 -6.14
N GLY A 205 -34.27 0.08 -4.92
CA GLY A 205 -34.19 -0.74 -3.71
C GLY A 205 -33.06 -1.77 -3.76
N ARG A 206 -31.91 -1.39 -4.32
CA ARG A 206 -30.71 -2.23 -4.48
C ARG A 206 -29.61 -1.80 -3.52
N THR A 207 -28.62 -2.68 -3.34
CA THR A 207 -27.45 -2.40 -2.51
C THR A 207 -26.29 -1.91 -3.39
N TYR A 208 -25.71 -0.77 -3.04
CA TYR A 208 -24.44 -0.32 -3.60
C TYR A 208 -23.45 0.00 -2.49
N LEU A 209 -22.31 -0.69 -2.50
CA LEU A 209 -21.19 -0.42 -1.61
C LEU A 209 -20.08 0.31 -2.39
N PRO A 210 -19.84 1.60 -2.13
CA PRO A 210 -18.77 2.36 -2.76
C PRO A 210 -17.38 1.92 -2.24
N PRO A 211 -16.28 2.44 -2.81
CA PRO A 211 -14.93 2.15 -2.34
C PRO A 211 -14.79 2.47 -0.85
N ALA A 212 -14.31 1.49 -0.07
CA ALA A 212 -14.18 1.61 1.39
C ALA A 212 -13.05 0.71 1.92
N PHE A 213 -12.61 0.94 3.15
CA PHE A 213 -11.80 -0.03 3.88
C PHE A 213 -12.68 -1.24 4.20
N THR A 214 -12.36 -2.40 3.64
CA THR A 214 -13.20 -3.60 3.76
C THR A 214 -13.48 -4.02 5.21
N ALA A 215 -12.53 -3.75 6.13
CA ALA A 215 -12.70 -4.03 7.56
C ALA A 215 -13.79 -3.17 8.24
N ASP A 216 -14.14 -2.04 7.65
CA ASP A 216 -15.08 -1.05 8.18
C ASP A 216 -16.39 -1.00 7.36
N ALA A 217 -16.47 -1.74 6.25
CA ALA A 217 -17.62 -1.73 5.36
C ALA A 217 -18.81 -2.49 5.95
N ASP A 218 -20.02 -1.92 5.84
CA ASP A 218 -21.25 -2.61 6.19
C ASP A 218 -21.66 -3.59 5.08
N LEU A 219 -21.49 -4.88 5.36
CA LEU A 219 -21.79 -5.97 4.44
C LEU A 219 -23.17 -6.60 4.69
N SER A 220 -23.96 -6.08 5.65
CA SER A 220 -25.24 -6.66 6.04
C SER A 220 -26.30 -6.57 4.95
N GLY A 221 -26.20 -5.56 4.08
CA GLY A 221 -27.09 -5.35 2.94
C GLY A 221 -26.91 -6.33 1.78
N LEU A 222 -25.97 -7.27 1.85
CA LEU A 222 -25.77 -8.31 0.83
C LEU A 222 -26.41 -9.61 1.28
N ALA A 223 -27.53 -10.01 0.67
CA ALA A 223 -28.32 -11.15 1.13
C ALA A 223 -27.71 -12.52 0.73
N PRO A 224 -28.02 -13.60 1.47
CA PRO A 224 -27.68 -14.96 1.04
C PRO A 224 -28.21 -15.28 -0.37
N GLY A 225 -27.39 -15.89 -1.22
CA GLY A 225 -27.73 -16.23 -2.60
C GLY A 225 -27.88 -15.03 -3.56
N GLU A 226 -27.73 -13.80 -3.07
CA GLU A 226 -27.84 -12.60 -3.88
C GLU A 226 -26.75 -12.55 -4.95
N ARG A 227 -27.10 -12.10 -6.16
CA ARG A 227 -26.15 -11.90 -7.26
C ARG A 227 -25.49 -10.54 -7.11
N VAL A 228 -24.22 -10.54 -6.70
CA VAL A 228 -23.46 -9.32 -6.43
C VAL A 228 -22.43 -9.10 -7.53
N VAL A 229 -22.52 -7.99 -8.26
CA VAL A 229 -21.47 -7.56 -9.19
C VAL A 229 -20.36 -6.89 -8.39
N VAL A 230 -19.11 -7.28 -8.62
CA VAL A 230 -17.96 -6.76 -7.89
C VAL A 230 -16.94 -6.16 -8.85
N ARG A 231 -16.63 -4.87 -8.66
CA ARG A 231 -15.55 -4.17 -9.37
C ARG A 231 -14.27 -4.21 -8.54
N GLY A 232 -13.22 -4.81 -9.09
CA GLY A 232 -11.91 -4.94 -8.44
C GLY A 232 -11.60 -6.37 -8.03
N LEU A 233 -10.32 -6.74 -8.20
CA LEU A 233 -9.77 -8.07 -7.84
C LEU A 233 -8.45 -7.92 -7.05
N GLY A 234 -8.26 -6.79 -6.36
CA GLY A 234 -7.07 -6.53 -5.53
C GLY A 234 -7.22 -7.06 -4.10
N LEU A 235 -6.38 -6.58 -3.17
CA LEU A 235 -6.40 -7.03 -1.77
C LEU A 235 -7.75 -6.77 -1.06
N ALA A 236 -8.40 -5.63 -1.33
CA ALA A 236 -9.71 -5.33 -0.76
C ALA A 236 -10.79 -6.33 -1.19
N PHE A 237 -10.68 -6.90 -2.40
CA PHE A 237 -11.53 -7.98 -2.88
C PHE A 237 -11.27 -9.30 -2.14
N VAL A 238 -10.01 -9.62 -1.85
CA VAL A 238 -9.66 -10.81 -1.06
C VAL A 238 -10.25 -10.73 0.34
N ASP A 239 -10.15 -9.58 1.00
CA ASP A 239 -10.78 -9.34 2.30
C ASP A 239 -12.31 -9.46 2.21
N LEU A 240 -12.93 -8.89 1.16
CA LEU A 240 -14.38 -8.93 0.95
C LEU A 240 -14.86 -10.38 0.83
N VAL A 241 -14.16 -11.18 0.02
CA VAL A 241 -14.45 -12.60 -0.14
C VAL A 241 -14.34 -13.33 1.19
N ALA A 242 -13.28 -13.12 1.97
CA ALA A 242 -13.11 -13.77 3.27
C ALA A 242 -14.26 -13.44 4.23
N LEU A 243 -14.70 -12.18 4.29
CA LEU A 243 -15.82 -11.75 5.15
C LEU A 243 -17.18 -12.27 4.68
N LEU A 244 -17.40 -12.36 3.37
CA LEU A 244 -18.67 -12.84 2.79
C LEU A 244 -18.78 -14.37 2.74
N THR A 245 -17.70 -15.09 3.05
CA THR A 245 -17.64 -16.56 2.96
C THR A 245 -17.36 -17.17 4.34
N GLU A 246 -16.12 -17.24 4.78
CA GLU A 246 -15.74 -17.71 6.12
C GLU A 246 -16.38 -16.87 7.22
N GLY A 247 -16.45 -15.54 7.02
CA GLY A 247 -17.13 -14.62 7.94
C GLY A 247 -18.63 -14.87 8.04
N ARG A 248 -19.21 -15.58 7.07
CA ARG A 248 -20.59 -16.07 7.07
C ARG A 248 -20.71 -17.55 7.42
N GLY A 249 -19.64 -18.18 7.92
CA GLY A 249 -19.65 -19.51 8.53
C GLY A 249 -19.38 -20.67 7.56
N GLY A 250 -19.07 -20.39 6.29
CA GLY A 250 -18.55 -21.43 5.40
C GLY A 250 -17.11 -21.81 5.78
N ARG A 251 -16.64 -22.95 5.25
CA ARG A 251 -15.36 -23.55 5.69
C ARG A 251 -14.57 -24.10 4.53
N PHE A 252 -13.25 -23.98 4.60
CA PHE A 252 -12.34 -24.66 3.67
C PHE A 252 -11.80 -25.94 4.30
N THR A 253 -11.71 -27.01 3.51
CA THR A 253 -10.99 -28.24 3.88
C THR A 253 -9.98 -28.59 2.78
N PRO A 254 -8.77 -29.07 3.12
CA PRO A 254 -7.84 -29.58 2.12
C PRO A 254 -8.45 -30.72 1.29
N ARG A 255 -8.09 -30.80 0.00
CA ARG A 255 -8.42 -31.94 -0.87
C ARG A 255 -7.25 -32.95 -0.89
N PRO A 256 -7.52 -34.26 -1.00
CA PRO A 256 -6.49 -35.23 -1.37
C PRO A 256 -5.83 -34.82 -2.70
N GLY A 257 -4.50 -34.72 -2.73
CA GLY A 257 -3.75 -34.29 -3.92
C GLY A 257 -3.54 -32.77 -4.06
N GLY A 258 -3.94 -31.96 -3.07
CA GLY A 258 -3.66 -30.53 -3.02
C GLY A 258 -4.86 -29.63 -3.33
N GLY A 259 -4.76 -28.36 -2.91
CA GLY A 259 -5.82 -27.37 -3.02
C GLY A 259 -6.96 -27.53 -1.99
N LEU A 260 -8.00 -26.70 -2.13
CA LEU A 260 -9.07 -26.55 -1.15
C LEU A 260 -10.44 -26.95 -1.70
N ARG A 261 -11.29 -27.50 -0.84
CA ARG A 261 -12.74 -27.62 -1.04
C ARG A 261 -13.44 -26.64 -0.11
N TYR A 262 -14.32 -25.82 -0.67
CA TYR A 262 -15.18 -24.97 0.13
C TYR A 262 -16.51 -25.67 0.44
N HIS A 263 -16.99 -25.50 1.67
CA HIS A 263 -18.28 -25.97 2.15
C HIS A 263 -19.13 -24.73 2.51
N PRO A 264 -20.12 -24.38 1.67
CA PRO A 264 -21.00 -23.25 1.93
C PRO A 264 -21.82 -23.43 3.20
N SER A 265 -22.06 -22.33 3.90
CA SER A 265 -23.03 -22.26 5.01
C SER A 265 -24.45 -21.99 4.54
N GLY A 266 -24.63 -21.50 3.32
CA GLY A 266 -25.91 -21.04 2.77
C GLY A 266 -26.21 -19.57 3.09
N ARG A 267 -25.28 -18.85 3.74
CA ARG A 267 -25.40 -17.41 4.05
C ARG A 267 -24.60 -16.52 3.09
N GLU A 268 -23.81 -17.12 2.21
CA GLU A 268 -22.96 -16.44 1.24
C GLU A 268 -23.80 -15.84 0.09
N PRO A 269 -23.44 -14.66 -0.44
CA PRO A 269 -23.92 -14.21 -1.74
C PRO A 269 -23.16 -14.94 -2.88
N VAL A 270 -23.65 -14.79 -4.12
CA VAL A 270 -22.96 -15.25 -5.34
C VAL A 270 -22.27 -14.06 -5.99
N LEU A 271 -20.94 -14.10 -6.05
CA LEU A 271 -20.11 -13.00 -6.53
C LEU A 271 -19.81 -13.13 -8.03
N TYR A 272 -20.01 -12.04 -8.76
CA TYR A 272 -19.63 -11.88 -10.16
C TYR A 272 -18.58 -10.76 -10.26
N ALA A 273 -17.31 -11.15 -10.27
CA ALA A 273 -16.20 -10.23 -10.04
C ALA A 273 -15.33 -10.02 -11.27
N GLY A 274 -14.95 -8.77 -11.55
CA GLY A 274 -14.07 -8.43 -12.66
C GLY A 274 -13.22 -7.20 -12.35
N SER A 275 -12.24 -6.93 -13.20
CA SER A 275 -11.35 -5.77 -13.06
C SER A 275 -10.85 -5.31 -14.42
N ARG A 276 -10.06 -4.22 -14.46
CA ARG A 276 -9.38 -3.78 -15.69
C ARG A 276 -8.47 -4.87 -16.27
N ARG A 277 -7.79 -5.65 -15.42
CA ARG A 277 -6.91 -6.76 -15.83
C ARG A 277 -7.65 -8.09 -15.98
N GLY A 278 -8.79 -8.24 -15.29
CA GLY A 278 -9.62 -9.44 -15.30
C GLY A 278 -9.14 -10.59 -14.45
N VAL A 279 -7.99 -10.44 -13.79
CA VAL A 279 -7.40 -11.42 -12.86
C VAL A 279 -7.13 -10.79 -11.49
N PRO A 280 -7.12 -11.58 -10.41
CA PRO A 280 -6.56 -11.19 -9.12
C PRO A 280 -5.07 -10.85 -9.22
N TYR A 281 -4.55 -10.15 -8.21
CA TYR A 281 -3.11 -9.91 -8.10
C TYR A 281 -2.34 -11.23 -7.97
N HIS A 282 -1.09 -11.23 -8.43
CA HIS A 282 -0.20 -12.39 -8.28
C HIS A 282 -0.07 -12.80 -6.81
N ALA A 283 0.05 -14.09 -6.51
CA ALA A 283 0.39 -14.53 -5.16
C ALA A 283 1.78 -14.04 -4.75
N LYS A 284 1.98 -13.83 -3.44
CA LYS A 284 3.32 -13.64 -2.89
C LYS A 284 4.20 -14.87 -3.16
N THR A 285 5.46 -14.61 -3.51
CA THR A 285 6.46 -15.63 -3.80
C THR A 285 6.83 -16.43 -2.54
N GLY A 286 6.91 -17.75 -2.65
CA GLY A 286 7.30 -18.67 -1.56
C GLY A 286 8.79 -19.01 -1.53
N TYR A 287 9.62 -18.31 -2.32
CA TYR A 287 11.05 -18.59 -2.48
C TYR A 287 11.93 -17.37 -2.19
N ARG A 288 13.24 -17.62 -2.11
CA ARG A 288 14.31 -16.61 -1.95
C ARG A 288 15.10 -16.42 -3.25
N LEU A 289 15.87 -15.33 -3.30
CA LEU A 289 16.92 -15.20 -4.30
C LEU A 289 17.91 -16.36 -4.15
N GLN A 290 18.28 -16.95 -5.28
CA GLN A 290 19.33 -17.97 -5.39
C GLN A 290 20.67 -17.32 -5.74
N GLY A 291 20.65 -16.20 -6.46
CA GLY A 291 21.81 -15.36 -6.73
C GLY A 291 22.05 -14.30 -5.64
N PRO A 292 23.15 -13.52 -5.75
CA PRO A 292 23.36 -12.36 -4.90
C PRO A 292 22.29 -11.29 -5.21
N PRO A 293 21.93 -10.43 -4.23
CA PRO A 293 21.03 -9.31 -4.49
C PRO A 293 21.53 -8.45 -5.65
N PRO A 294 20.65 -8.05 -6.60
CA PRO A 294 21.07 -7.18 -7.70
C PRO A 294 21.57 -5.82 -7.17
N PRO A 295 22.66 -5.27 -7.74
CA PRO A 295 23.21 -3.99 -7.31
C PRO A 295 22.37 -2.84 -7.90
N PHE A 296 21.36 -2.41 -7.15
CA PHE A 296 20.50 -1.28 -7.50
C PHE A 296 21.00 0.07 -6.95
N PRO A 297 20.65 1.19 -7.61
CA PRO A 297 20.08 1.30 -8.95
C PRO A 297 21.17 1.15 -10.04
N ARG A 298 20.79 0.78 -11.27
CA ARG A 298 21.71 0.76 -12.42
C ARG A 298 21.30 1.71 -13.55
N TYR A 299 20.02 1.76 -13.88
CA TYR A 299 19.47 2.54 -15.00
C TYR A 299 18.52 3.64 -14.54
N PHE A 300 17.95 3.52 -13.34
CA PHE A 300 17.06 4.51 -12.74
C PHE A 300 17.65 5.07 -11.43
N GLY A 301 18.88 5.59 -11.53
CA GLY A 301 19.63 6.17 -10.42
C GLY A 301 19.80 7.70 -10.54
N PRO A 302 20.58 8.32 -9.63
CA PRO A 302 20.85 9.76 -9.63
C PRO A 302 21.46 10.29 -10.94
N ASP A 303 22.16 9.45 -11.69
CA ASP A 303 22.81 9.82 -12.95
C ASP A 303 21.85 9.83 -14.15
N LEU A 304 20.57 9.45 -13.95
CA LEU A 304 19.55 9.46 -15.00
C LEU A 304 19.38 10.89 -15.55
N GLN A 305 19.70 11.07 -16.82
CA GLN A 305 19.55 12.35 -17.49
C GLN A 305 18.09 12.53 -17.93
N LEU A 306 17.46 13.58 -17.42
CA LEU A 306 16.10 13.96 -17.76
C LEU A 306 16.07 15.41 -18.29
N PRO A 307 15.05 15.78 -19.07
CA PRO A 307 14.81 17.17 -19.42
C PRO A 307 14.74 18.09 -18.19
N ASP A 308 15.20 19.33 -18.35
CA ASP A 308 15.08 20.39 -17.34
C ASP A 308 13.63 20.89 -17.17
N GLU A 309 12.74 20.50 -18.08
CA GLU A 309 11.31 20.84 -18.10
C GLU A 309 10.41 19.74 -17.51
N GLN A 310 9.09 19.90 -17.63
CA GLN A 310 8.16 18.86 -17.20
C GLN A 310 8.37 17.56 -17.98
N VAL A 311 8.44 16.45 -17.25
CA VAL A 311 8.65 15.13 -17.83
C VAL A 311 7.34 14.39 -18.07
N ASP A 312 7.32 13.52 -19.07
CA ASP A 312 6.27 12.53 -19.29
C ASP A 312 6.73 11.17 -18.75
N PHE A 313 5.86 10.49 -18.00
CA PHE A 313 6.21 9.25 -17.31
C PHE A 313 6.55 8.15 -18.31
N ARG A 314 5.76 8.00 -19.39
CA ARG A 314 5.93 6.92 -20.35
C ARG A 314 7.09 7.16 -21.29
N ARG A 315 7.31 8.42 -21.67
CA ARG A 315 8.41 8.81 -22.56
C ARG A 315 9.75 8.85 -21.84
N ASP A 316 9.81 9.51 -20.68
CA ASP A 316 11.08 9.90 -20.07
C ASP A 316 11.49 8.98 -18.91
N LEU A 317 10.54 8.40 -18.16
CA LEU A 317 10.85 7.56 -17.00
C LEU A 317 10.76 6.06 -17.31
N TRP A 318 9.66 5.63 -17.95
CA TRP A 318 9.34 4.22 -18.14
C TRP A 318 10.42 3.41 -18.84
N PRO A 319 11.12 3.87 -19.89
CA PRO A 319 12.16 3.08 -20.53
C PRO A 319 13.30 2.70 -19.58
N ALA A 320 13.74 3.64 -18.74
CA ALA A 320 14.77 3.39 -17.72
C ALA A 320 14.24 2.49 -16.60
N MET A 321 13.01 2.71 -16.14
CA MET A 321 12.36 1.89 -15.12
C MET A 321 12.17 0.43 -15.59
N ALA A 322 11.67 0.22 -16.81
CA ALA A 322 11.48 -1.09 -17.40
C ALA A 322 12.82 -1.82 -17.57
N LYS A 323 13.87 -1.08 -17.98
CA LYS A 323 15.23 -1.61 -18.08
C LYS A 323 15.78 -2.05 -16.71
N GLU A 324 15.51 -1.29 -15.64
CA GLU A 324 15.84 -1.63 -14.25
C GLU A 324 15.11 -2.90 -13.78
N ILE A 325 13.81 -3.03 -14.08
CA ILE A 325 13.04 -4.24 -13.76
C ILE A 325 13.63 -5.46 -14.47
N GLY A 326 13.91 -5.33 -15.77
CA GLY A 326 14.55 -6.39 -16.56
C GLY A 326 15.93 -6.75 -16.02
N PHE A 327 16.72 -5.77 -15.58
CA PHE A 327 18.02 -6.02 -14.96
C PHE A 327 17.91 -6.80 -13.66
N GLY A 328 17.00 -6.43 -12.76
CA GLY A 328 16.74 -7.21 -11.54
C GLY A 328 16.35 -8.65 -11.85
N TYR A 329 15.47 -8.84 -12.83
CA TYR A 329 15.04 -10.16 -13.29
C TYR A 329 16.20 -11.00 -13.84
N TYR A 330 16.93 -10.47 -14.83
CA TYR A 330 18.00 -11.20 -15.50
C TYR A 330 19.22 -11.39 -14.61
N HIS A 331 19.52 -10.46 -13.70
CA HIS A 331 20.58 -10.66 -12.71
C HIS A 331 20.31 -11.93 -11.90
N GLU A 332 19.11 -12.06 -11.33
CA GLU A 332 18.74 -13.25 -10.58
C GLU A 332 18.69 -14.50 -11.46
N LEU A 333 18.21 -14.41 -12.70
CA LEU A 333 18.21 -15.55 -13.63
C LEU A 333 19.63 -16.06 -13.92
N PHE A 334 20.58 -15.19 -14.27
CA PHE A 334 21.94 -15.57 -14.65
C PHE A 334 22.78 -16.06 -13.47
N HIS A 335 22.59 -15.49 -12.28
CA HIS A 335 23.36 -15.89 -11.09
C HIS A 335 22.71 -17.05 -10.33
N GLY A 336 21.39 -17.08 -10.27
CA GLY A 336 20.62 -18.10 -9.55
C GLY A 336 20.36 -19.37 -10.35
N HIS A 337 20.24 -19.26 -11.68
CA HIS A 337 19.91 -20.36 -12.60
C HIS A 337 20.77 -20.31 -13.88
N PRO A 338 22.11 -20.33 -13.79
CA PRO A 338 22.99 -20.19 -14.94
C PRO A 338 22.75 -21.25 -16.03
N GLU A 339 22.25 -22.44 -15.66
CA GLU A 339 21.90 -23.52 -16.59
C GLU A 339 20.72 -23.17 -17.53
N ARG A 340 19.99 -22.10 -17.24
CA ARG A 340 18.87 -21.59 -18.05
C ARG A 340 19.28 -20.44 -18.98
N THR A 341 20.58 -20.15 -19.03
CA THR A 341 21.14 -19.07 -19.85
C THR A 341 22.19 -19.62 -20.81
N ALA A 342 22.35 -18.95 -21.95
CA ALA A 342 23.25 -19.39 -23.04
C ALA A 342 24.49 -18.49 -23.20
N LEU A 343 24.56 -17.36 -22.50
CA LEU A 343 25.69 -16.43 -22.52
C LEU A 343 26.29 -16.24 -21.12
N PRO A 344 27.58 -15.90 -21.00
CA PRO A 344 28.14 -15.41 -19.74
C PRO A 344 27.47 -14.10 -19.31
N TRP A 345 27.20 -13.93 -18.00
CA TRP A 345 26.58 -12.71 -17.46
C TRP A 345 27.30 -11.43 -17.87
N ALA A 346 28.63 -11.41 -17.85
CA ALA A 346 29.41 -10.24 -18.22
C ALA A 346 29.20 -9.81 -19.68
N GLU A 347 29.06 -10.78 -20.59
CA GLU A 347 28.79 -10.53 -22.01
C GLU A 347 27.36 -10.02 -22.20
N PHE A 348 26.38 -10.68 -21.58
CA PHE A 348 24.99 -10.27 -21.61
C PHE A 348 24.81 -8.85 -21.06
N LEU A 349 25.36 -8.56 -19.87
CA LEU A 349 25.23 -7.26 -19.23
C LEU A 349 25.84 -6.15 -20.07
N ALA A 350 27.05 -6.35 -20.62
CA ALA A 350 27.70 -5.36 -21.46
C ALA A 350 26.88 -5.04 -22.73
N ALA A 351 26.22 -6.05 -23.31
CA ALA A 351 25.31 -5.84 -24.43
C ALA A 351 24.00 -5.16 -23.99
N TYR A 352 23.40 -5.61 -22.89
CA TYR A 352 22.16 -5.07 -22.35
C TYR A 352 22.31 -3.59 -21.95
N ASP A 353 23.47 -3.18 -21.44
CA ASP A 353 23.80 -1.78 -21.15
C ASP A 353 23.65 -0.87 -22.38
N ARG A 354 24.10 -1.34 -23.56
CA ARG A 354 24.10 -0.55 -24.81
C ARG A 354 22.73 -0.38 -25.46
N HIS A 355 21.80 -1.30 -25.19
CA HIS A 355 20.51 -1.33 -25.88
C HIS A 355 19.39 -0.69 -25.03
N PRO A 356 18.64 0.30 -25.55
CA PRO A 356 17.45 0.81 -24.89
C PRO A 356 16.40 -0.28 -24.63
N TRP A 357 15.47 -0.03 -23.71
CA TRP A 357 14.41 -1.00 -23.39
C TRP A 357 13.56 -1.38 -24.62
N ASP A 358 13.14 -0.41 -25.41
CA ASP A 358 12.25 -0.63 -26.56
C ASP A 358 12.99 -1.06 -27.84
N SER A 359 14.28 -1.37 -27.77
CA SER A 359 15.09 -1.68 -28.96
C SER A 359 14.93 -3.15 -29.41
N PRO A 360 14.85 -3.42 -30.72
CA PRO A 360 14.81 -4.79 -31.24
C PRO A 360 16.09 -5.57 -30.90
N GLU A 361 17.25 -4.91 -30.85
CA GLU A 361 18.52 -5.52 -30.50
C GLU A 361 18.52 -6.06 -29.06
N ARG A 362 17.82 -5.40 -28.12
CA ARG A 362 17.62 -5.96 -26.77
C ARG A 362 16.80 -7.24 -26.82
N VAL A 363 15.74 -7.27 -27.63
CA VAL A 363 14.88 -8.46 -27.77
C VAL A 363 15.67 -9.63 -28.35
N ASP A 364 16.46 -9.38 -29.39
CA ASP A 364 17.33 -10.38 -30.01
C ASP A 364 18.42 -10.86 -29.04
N LEU A 365 19.04 -9.96 -28.28
CA LEU A 365 20.00 -10.28 -27.23
C LEU A 365 19.38 -11.20 -26.17
N VAL A 366 18.20 -10.85 -25.65
CA VAL A 366 17.49 -11.66 -24.65
C VAL A 366 17.12 -13.02 -25.24
N ALA A 367 16.66 -13.07 -26.49
CA ALA A 367 16.30 -14.33 -27.14
C ALA A 367 17.52 -15.27 -27.34
N ALA A 368 18.68 -14.70 -27.67
CA ALA A 368 19.94 -15.43 -27.78
C ALA A 368 20.46 -15.92 -26.42
N ALA A 369 20.29 -15.11 -25.37
CA ALA A 369 20.85 -15.38 -24.05
C ALA A 369 19.94 -16.24 -23.15
N VAL A 370 18.64 -16.24 -23.39
CA VAL A 370 17.62 -16.94 -22.59
C VAL A 370 16.82 -17.86 -23.53
N PRO A 371 17.21 -19.14 -23.66
CA PRO A 371 16.61 -20.06 -24.64
C PRO A 371 15.11 -20.30 -24.44
N ASP A 372 14.66 -20.43 -23.19
CA ASP A 372 13.25 -20.65 -22.85
C ASP A 372 12.47 -19.31 -22.88
N PRO A 373 11.45 -19.16 -23.73
CA PRO A 373 10.61 -17.96 -23.75
C PRO A 373 9.92 -17.65 -22.42
N GLU A 374 9.63 -18.64 -21.57
CA GLU A 374 8.99 -18.43 -20.26
C GLU A 374 9.91 -17.81 -19.20
N ASP A 375 11.21 -17.74 -19.51
CA ASP A 375 12.22 -17.03 -18.72
C ASP A 375 12.52 -15.64 -19.25
N ARG A 376 11.83 -15.17 -20.29
CA ARG A 376 12.02 -13.82 -20.83
C ARG A 376 11.03 -12.87 -20.18
N VAL A 377 11.52 -11.74 -19.67
CA VAL A 377 10.62 -10.73 -19.08
C VAL A 377 9.84 -10.01 -20.18
N ASP A 378 8.51 -10.02 -20.02
CA ASP A 378 7.55 -9.32 -20.88
C ASP A 378 6.60 -8.52 -19.97
N LEU A 379 6.87 -7.23 -19.83
CA LEU A 379 6.17 -6.37 -18.87
C LEU A 379 4.76 -6.01 -19.33
N GLU A 380 4.53 -6.00 -20.65
CA GLU A 380 3.24 -5.76 -21.27
C GLU A 380 2.30 -6.94 -21.07
N ARG A 381 2.78 -8.18 -21.34
CA ARG A 381 2.05 -9.43 -21.05
C ARG A 381 1.80 -9.57 -19.55
N LEU A 382 2.77 -9.19 -18.73
CA LEU A 382 2.63 -9.20 -17.28
C LEU A 382 1.55 -8.20 -16.82
N ASP A 383 1.55 -6.95 -17.29
CA ASP A 383 0.54 -5.96 -16.89
C ASP A 383 -0.87 -6.37 -17.34
N ARG A 384 -1.00 -6.95 -18.54
CA ARG A 384 -2.29 -7.27 -19.17
C ARG A 384 -2.32 -8.70 -19.71
N PRO A 385 -2.38 -9.72 -18.84
CA PRO A 385 -2.27 -11.12 -19.23
C PRO A 385 -3.45 -11.64 -20.06
N LEU A 386 -4.58 -10.91 -20.07
CA LEU A 386 -5.78 -11.28 -20.81
C LEU A 386 -6.00 -10.42 -22.07
N THR A 387 -4.99 -9.64 -22.50
CA THR A 387 -5.11 -8.80 -23.71
C THR A 387 -5.52 -9.66 -24.90
N GLY A 388 -6.59 -9.26 -25.59
CA GLY A 388 -7.08 -9.96 -26.78
C GLY A 388 -7.82 -11.27 -26.52
N LEU A 389 -7.99 -11.71 -25.26
CA LEU A 389 -8.76 -12.90 -24.92
C LEU A 389 -10.19 -12.76 -25.44
N ARG A 390 -10.68 -13.79 -26.16
CA ARG A 390 -12.08 -13.96 -26.54
C ARG A 390 -12.44 -15.43 -26.41
N VAL A 391 -13.52 -15.73 -25.70
CA VAL A 391 -14.02 -17.09 -25.49
C VAL A 391 -15.49 -17.19 -25.91
N GLY A 392 -15.95 -18.41 -26.21
CA GLY A 392 -17.30 -18.67 -26.72
C GLY A 392 -18.36 -18.87 -25.64
N SER A 393 -17.97 -19.12 -24.39
CA SER A 393 -18.91 -19.38 -23.30
C SER A 393 -18.42 -18.92 -21.92
N PRO A 394 -19.35 -18.70 -20.96
CA PRO A 394 -18.97 -18.44 -19.55
C PRO A 394 -18.13 -19.56 -18.94
N ALA A 395 -18.37 -20.82 -19.34
CA ALA A 395 -17.64 -21.98 -18.82
C ALA A 395 -16.17 -21.96 -19.27
N GLU A 396 -15.91 -21.63 -20.54
CA GLU A 396 -14.55 -21.43 -21.05
C GLU A 396 -13.83 -20.29 -20.33
N LEU A 397 -14.52 -19.17 -20.06
CA LEU A 397 -13.96 -18.07 -19.28
C LEU A 397 -13.54 -18.51 -17.87
N GLN A 398 -14.40 -19.25 -17.17
CA GLN A 398 -14.05 -19.78 -15.84
C GLN A 398 -12.90 -20.79 -15.91
N GLN A 399 -12.82 -21.62 -16.95
CA GLN A 399 -11.71 -22.55 -17.13
C GLN A 399 -10.39 -21.80 -17.35
N HIS A 400 -10.39 -20.81 -18.24
CA HIS A 400 -9.21 -20.01 -18.56
C HIS A 400 -8.68 -19.27 -17.31
N LEU A 401 -9.56 -18.60 -16.57
CA LEU A 401 -9.15 -17.82 -15.40
C LEU A 401 -8.70 -18.72 -14.25
N ARG A 402 -9.36 -19.86 -14.01
CA ARG A 402 -8.88 -20.84 -13.03
C ARG A 402 -7.53 -21.44 -13.43
N ALA A 403 -7.29 -21.67 -14.73
CA ALA A 403 -5.98 -22.12 -15.21
C ALA A 403 -4.90 -21.05 -14.97
N HIS A 404 -5.20 -19.77 -15.22
CA HIS A 404 -4.29 -18.66 -14.92
C HIS A 404 -3.91 -18.60 -13.44
N LEU A 405 -4.89 -18.67 -12.52
CA LEU A 405 -4.63 -18.68 -11.07
C LEU A 405 -3.77 -19.88 -10.64
N ARG A 406 -4.03 -21.07 -11.20
CA ARG A 406 -3.21 -22.27 -10.90
C ARG A 406 -1.78 -22.12 -11.42
N ALA A 407 -1.60 -21.55 -12.61
CA ALA A 407 -0.29 -21.29 -13.17
C ALA A 407 0.50 -20.26 -12.34
N ASP A 408 -0.17 -19.21 -11.88
CA ASP A 408 0.44 -18.24 -10.96
C ASP A 408 0.85 -18.89 -9.64
N LEU A 409 -0.04 -19.66 -9.00
CA LEU A 409 0.28 -20.39 -7.77
C LEU A 409 1.48 -21.32 -7.94
N ALA A 410 1.51 -22.11 -9.02
CA ALA A 410 2.64 -22.98 -9.33
C ALA A 410 3.93 -22.17 -9.49
N ARG A 411 3.91 -21.12 -10.33
CA ARG A 411 5.08 -20.26 -10.60
C ARG A 411 5.58 -19.57 -9.33
N ARG A 412 4.70 -19.07 -8.47
CA ARG A 412 5.05 -18.35 -7.23
C ARG A 412 5.53 -19.28 -6.11
N SER A 413 5.37 -20.58 -6.25
CA SER A 413 5.83 -21.60 -5.28
C SER A 413 7.08 -22.38 -5.74
N ASP A 414 7.48 -22.25 -7.00
CA ASP A 414 8.65 -22.95 -7.56
C ASP A 414 9.87 -22.02 -7.62
N LEU A 415 10.92 -22.40 -6.88
CA LEU A 415 12.18 -21.65 -6.79
C LEU A 415 12.87 -21.43 -8.13
N ARG A 416 12.57 -22.25 -9.16
CA ARG A 416 13.05 -22.02 -10.53
C ARG A 416 12.69 -20.64 -11.05
N HIS A 417 11.62 -20.03 -10.55
CA HIS A 417 11.16 -18.71 -10.98
C HIS A 417 11.63 -17.57 -10.05
N SER A 418 12.70 -17.76 -9.28
CA SER A 418 13.23 -16.72 -8.37
C SER A 418 13.58 -15.40 -9.07
N ALA A 419 13.79 -15.39 -10.39
CA ALA A 419 13.95 -14.18 -11.20
C ALA A 419 12.79 -13.17 -11.02
N ASP A 420 11.57 -13.64 -10.72
CA ASP A 420 10.45 -12.76 -10.38
C ASP A 420 10.70 -11.94 -9.10
N LEU A 421 11.44 -12.51 -8.13
CA LEU A 421 11.83 -11.80 -6.92
C LEU A 421 12.92 -10.75 -7.21
N GLY A 422 13.79 -11.00 -8.19
CA GLY A 422 14.73 -10.00 -8.72
C GLY A 422 14.01 -8.78 -9.30
N ALA A 423 12.97 -9.00 -10.11
CA ALA A 423 12.10 -7.94 -10.61
C ALA A 423 11.34 -7.21 -9.48
N PHE A 424 10.88 -7.93 -8.45
CA PHE A 424 10.25 -7.33 -7.28
C PHE A 424 11.19 -6.37 -6.54
N TYR A 425 12.46 -6.74 -6.33
CA TYR A 425 13.42 -5.84 -5.69
C TYR A 425 13.73 -4.60 -6.54
N ALA A 426 13.77 -4.75 -7.88
CA ALA A 426 13.88 -3.60 -8.77
C ALA A 426 12.69 -2.63 -8.58
N LEU A 427 11.46 -3.15 -8.49
CA LEU A 427 10.28 -2.33 -8.22
C LEU A 427 10.38 -1.56 -6.88
N LEU A 428 10.91 -2.18 -5.83
CA LEU A 428 11.15 -1.49 -4.55
C LEU A 428 12.19 -0.37 -4.70
N SER A 429 13.29 -0.62 -5.41
CA SER A 429 14.30 0.39 -5.72
C SER A 429 13.70 1.57 -6.49
N LEU A 430 12.91 1.31 -7.53
CA LEU A 430 12.24 2.33 -8.34
C LEU A 430 11.33 3.24 -7.49
N TYR A 431 10.56 2.66 -6.57
CA TYR A 431 9.75 3.44 -5.64
C TYR A 431 10.61 4.36 -4.76
N GLY A 432 11.74 3.85 -4.26
CA GLY A 432 12.67 4.64 -3.45
C GLY A 432 13.25 5.83 -4.22
N HIS A 433 13.59 5.64 -5.50
CA HIS A 433 14.19 6.69 -6.33
C HIS A 433 13.19 7.70 -6.88
N LEU A 434 11.96 7.30 -7.22
CA LEU A 434 10.91 8.22 -7.68
C LEU A 434 10.65 9.37 -6.70
N VAL A 435 10.69 9.08 -5.39
CA VAL A 435 10.47 10.08 -4.33
C VAL A 435 11.53 11.21 -4.37
N HIS A 436 12.76 10.89 -4.77
CA HIS A 436 13.86 11.85 -4.87
C HIS A 436 13.89 12.58 -6.22
N LEU A 437 13.44 11.91 -7.27
CA LEU A 437 13.54 12.41 -8.64
C LEU A 437 12.43 13.41 -8.99
N LEU A 438 11.19 13.13 -8.59
CA LEU A 438 10.02 13.94 -8.97
C LEU A 438 10.02 15.40 -8.47
N PRO A 439 10.61 15.75 -7.30
CA PRO A 439 10.72 17.15 -6.90
C PRO A 439 11.58 18.00 -7.85
N ALA A 440 12.62 17.42 -8.46
CA ALA A 440 13.49 18.11 -9.41
C ALA A 440 12.95 18.06 -10.85
N HIS A 441 12.24 16.98 -11.21
CA HIS A 441 11.67 16.75 -12.53
C HIS A 441 10.15 16.48 -12.42
N PRO A 442 9.33 17.54 -12.30
CA PRO A 442 7.90 17.37 -12.11
C PRO A 442 7.25 16.77 -13.36
N LEU A 443 6.30 15.85 -13.14
CA LEU A 443 5.51 15.27 -14.22
C LEU A 443 4.41 16.23 -14.69
N THR A 444 4.04 16.11 -15.98
CA THR A 444 2.84 16.77 -16.50
C THR A 444 1.58 16.33 -15.75
N ALA A 445 0.56 17.19 -15.69
CA ALA A 445 -0.71 16.91 -15.03
C ALA A 445 -1.36 15.63 -15.59
N ARG A 446 -1.39 15.48 -16.93
CA ARG A 446 -1.88 14.26 -17.59
C ARG A 446 -1.08 13.03 -17.21
N SER A 447 0.24 13.13 -17.19
CA SER A 447 1.11 12.00 -16.89
C SER A 447 1.01 11.56 -15.43
N THR A 448 0.92 12.50 -14.51
CA THR A 448 0.65 12.19 -13.09
C THR A 448 -0.68 11.45 -12.93
N ALA A 449 -1.75 11.96 -13.55
CA ALA A 449 -3.09 11.37 -13.47
C ALA A 449 -3.18 9.96 -14.07
N ALA A 450 -2.67 9.79 -15.30
CA ALA A 450 -2.81 8.55 -16.05
C ALA A 450 -1.77 7.49 -15.65
N HIS A 451 -0.54 7.92 -15.38
CA HIS A 451 0.60 7.03 -15.21
C HIS A 451 1.04 6.88 -13.77
N LEU A 452 1.45 7.95 -13.09
CA LEU A 452 2.00 7.82 -11.72
C LEU A 452 0.92 7.33 -10.74
N ASP A 453 -0.21 8.04 -10.67
CA ASP A 453 -1.31 7.74 -9.74
C ASP A 453 -2.26 6.66 -10.28
N GLY A 454 -2.27 6.48 -11.60
CA GLY A 454 -3.10 5.50 -12.29
C GLY A 454 -2.39 4.18 -12.53
N TRP A 455 -1.70 4.08 -13.66
CA TRP A 455 -1.14 2.83 -14.17
C TRP A 455 -0.02 2.26 -13.29
N TRP A 456 1.00 3.04 -12.94
CA TRP A 456 2.20 2.63 -12.20
C TRP A 456 1.85 2.06 -10.83
N ALA A 457 1.09 2.81 -10.03
CA ALA A 457 0.61 2.33 -8.72
C ALA A 457 -0.17 1.01 -8.84
N GLY A 458 -1.00 0.89 -9.88
CA GLY A 458 -1.75 -0.32 -10.18
C GLY A 458 -0.90 -1.49 -10.66
N PHE A 459 0.16 -1.24 -11.43
CA PHE A 459 1.11 -2.26 -11.93
C PHE A 459 1.96 -2.79 -10.77
N PHE A 460 2.53 -1.89 -9.97
CA PHE A 460 3.26 -2.26 -8.76
C PHE A 460 2.41 -3.10 -7.83
N SER A 461 1.19 -2.66 -7.52
CA SER A 461 0.33 -3.42 -6.61
C SER A 461 -0.03 -4.81 -7.16
N PHE A 462 -0.26 -4.91 -8.47
CA PHE A 462 -0.57 -6.17 -9.14
C PHE A 462 0.57 -7.20 -9.07
N TYR A 463 1.82 -6.74 -9.25
CA TYR A 463 3.00 -7.61 -9.22
C TYR A 463 3.56 -7.83 -7.81
N ALA A 464 3.75 -6.74 -7.07
CA ALA A 464 4.54 -6.69 -5.85
C ALA A 464 3.70 -6.74 -4.56
N SER A 465 2.42 -6.39 -4.61
CA SER A 465 1.53 -6.30 -3.43
C SER A 465 0.43 -7.37 -3.42
N GLY A 466 0.74 -8.53 -3.98
CA GLY A 466 -0.12 -9.70 -4.03
C GLY A 466 -0.61 -10.24 -2.67
N PRO A 467 -1.72 -11.00 -2.63
CA PRO A 467 -2.15 -11.71 -1.42
C PRO A 467 -1.29 -12.97 -1.15
N PRO A 468 -1.40 -13.56 0.06
CA PRO A 468 -0.85 -14.88 0.35
C PRO A 468 -1.35 -15.95 -0.63
N GLY A 469 -0.51 -16.93 -0.98
CA GLY A 469 -0.86 -17.99 -1.95
C GLY A 469 -2.16 -18.73 -1.61
N PHE A 470 -2.37 -19.09 -0.35
CA PHE A 470 -3.60 -19.78 0.07
C PHE A 470 -4.88 -18.96 -0.21
N ARG A 471 -4.80 -17.63 -0.36
CA ARG A 471 -5.97 -16.82 -0.76
C ARG A 471 -6.38 -17.09 -2.19
N LEU A 472 -5.44 -17.28 -3.12
CA LEU A 472 -5.79 -17.67 -4.49
C LEU A 472 -6.37 -19.09 -4.52
N GLU A 473 -5.89 -20.01 -3.68
CA GLU A 473 -6.50 -21.33 -3.53
C GLU A 473 -7.95 -21.25 -3.02
N GLN A 474 -8.23 -20.34 -2.08
CA GLN A 474 -9.58 -20.08 -1.61
C GLN A 474 -10.48 -19.52 -2.72
N LEU A 475 -9.98 -18.58 -3.54
CA LEU A 475 -10.72 -18.07 -4.71
C LEU A 475 -11.03 -19.19 -5.72
N LEU A 476 -10.07 -20.08 -5.99
CA LEU A 476 -10.28 -21.26 -6.84
C LEU A 476 -11.37 -22.18 -6.27
N ALA A 477 -11.32 -22.47 -4.97
CA ALA A 477 -12.29 -23.34 -4.31
C ALA A 477 -13.71 -22.75 -4.29
N LEU A 478 -13.84 -21.43 -4.12
CA LEU A 478 -15.11 -20.71 -4.19
C LEU A 478 -15.67 -20.68 -5.61
N SER A 479 -14.78 -20.54 -6.61
CA SER A 479 -15.17 -20.61 -8.02
C SER A 479 -15.66 -22.01 -8.40
N ASP A 480 -14.97 -23.06 -7.95
CA ASP A 480 -15.42 -24.44 -8.09
C ASP A 480 -16.76 -24.71 -7.39
N ALA A 481 -17.03 -24.04 -6.26
CA ALA A 481 -18.30 -24.15 -5.53
C ALA A 481 -19.45 -23.34 -6.15
N GLY A 482 -19.19 -22.57 -7.22
CA GLY A 482 -20.21 -21.74 -7.88
C GLY A 482 -20.61 -20.49 -7.10
N LEU A 483 -19.80 -20.05 -6.14
CA LEU A 483 -20.03 -18.83 -5.37
C LEU A 483 -19.21 -17.63 -5.87
N LEU A 484 -18.21 -17.88 -6.71
CA LEU A 484 -17.39 -16.84 -7.36
C LEU A 484 -17.27 -17.10 -8.86
N HIS A 485 -17.76 -16.15 -9.66
CA HIS A 485 -17.65 -16.15 -11.11
C HIS A 485 -16.81 -14.97 -11.56
N PHE A 486 -15.75 -15.25 -12.30
CA PHE A 486 -14.92 -14.19 -12.87
C PHE A 486 -15.50 -13.67 -14.17
N LEU A 487 -15.56 -12.34 -14.33
CA LEU A 487 -16.15 -11.67 -15.49
C LEU A 487 -15.14 -11.32 -16.58
N GLY A 488 -13.83 -11.54 -16.35
CA GLY A 488 -12.78 -11.24 -17.32
C GLY A 488 -12.29 -9.78 -17.30
N PRO A 489 -11.47 -9.38 -18.28
CA PRO A 489 -10.80 -8.08 -18.33
C PRO A 489 -11.76 -6.96 -18.70
N GLU A 490 -11.34 -5.72 -18.44
CA GLU A 490 -12.08 -4.52 -18.83
C GLU A 490 -13.57 -4.53 -18.43
N LEU A 491 -13.86 -4.99 -17.20
CA LEU A 491 -15.21 -5.03 -16.67
C LEU A 491 -15.92 -3.68 -16.86
N ARG A 492 -17.08 -3.72 -17.51
CA ARG A 492 -18.03 -2.61 -17.63
C ARG A 492 -19.29 -2.95 -16.85
N VAL A 493 -19.84 -1.96 -16.15
CA VAL A 493 -21.08 -2.10 -15.40
C VAL A 493 -22.00 -0.96 -15.84
N ASP A 494 -23.08 -1.32 -16.53
CA ASP A 494 -24.14 -0.41 -16.90
C ASP A 494 -25.25 -0.44 -15.84
N LEU A 495 -25.95 0.68 -15.69
CA LEU A 495 -27.13 0.81 -14.83
C LEU A 495 -28.38 0.47 -15.66
N ASP A 496 -28.89 -0.75 -15.52
CA ASP A 496 -30.02 -1.23 -16.31
C ASP A 496 -31.33 -0.79 -15.68
N GLU A 497 -31.89 0.28 -16.26
CA GLU A 497 -33.14 0.92 -15.83
C GLU A 497 -34.37 0.04 -15.98
N GLU A 498 -34.41 -0.82 -17.01
CA GLU A 498 -35.56 -1.65 -17.32
C GLU A 498 -35.75 -2.72 -16.25
N HIS A 499 -34.65 -3.36 -15.84
CA HIS A 499 -34.68 -4.44 -14.86
C HIS A 499 -34.37 -3.97 -13.43
N GLY A 500 -33.92 -2.73 -13.27
CA GLY A 500 -33.43 -2.20 -11.99
C GLY A 500 -32.24 -3.01 -11.47
N THR A 501 -31.30 -3.38 -12.35
CA THR A 501 -30.12 -4.21 -12.02
C THR A 501 -28.81 -3.57 -12.48
N PHE A 502 -27.70 -4.01 -11.90
CA PHE A 502 -26.36 -3.70 -12.41
C PHE A 502 -26.00 -4.73 -13.48
N ARG A 503 -25.82 -4.27 -14.73
CA ARG A 503 -25.51 -5.13 -15.87
C ARG A 503 -24.02 -5.13 -16.17
N ALA A 504 -23.36 -6.23 -15.86
CA ALA A 504 -21.93 -6.40 -16.04
C ALA A 504 -21.57 -7.08 -17.36
N SER A 505 -20.49 -6.64 -18.01
CA SER A 505 -19.98 -7.22 -19.26
C SER A 505 -18.46 -7.09 -19.41
N SER A 506 -17.87 -7.91 -20.29
CA SER A 506 -16.46 -7.86 -20.66
C SER A 506 -16.28 -8.11 -22.16
N PRO A 507 -15.32 -7.46 -22.83
CA PRO A 507 -15.00 -7.76 -24.22
C PRO A 507 -14.50 -9.20 -24.45
N ALA A 508 -14.05 -9.90 -23.41
CA ALA A 508 -13.61 -11.29 -23.53
C ALA A 508 -14.73 -12.29 -23.78
N LEU A 509 -15.99 -11.91 -23.53
CA LEU A 509 -17.16 -12.73 -23.83
C LEU A 509 -18.26 -11.86 -24.45
N PRO A 510 -18.11 -11.49 -25.75
CA PRO A 510 -19.04 -10.60 -26.42
C PRO A 510 -20.48 -11.12 -26.40
N GLY A 511 -21.44 -10.22 -26.15
CA GLY A 511 -22.88 -10.54 -26.12
C GLY A 511 -23.35 -11.24 -24.84
N HIS A 512 -22.44 -11.57 -23.91
CA HIS A 512 -22.83 -12.08 -22.60
C HIS A 512 -22.89 -10.95 -21.57
N HIS A 513 -23.98 -10.96 -20.78
CA HIS A 513 -24.21 -10.00 -19.72
C HIS A 513 -24.64 -10.72 -18.45
N VAL A 514 -24.20 -10.20 -17.31
CA VAL A 514 -24.60 -10.66 -15.99
C VAL A 514 -25.39 -9.56 -15.30
N HIS A 515 -26.59 -9.89 -14.81
CA HIS A 515 -27.39 -8.98 -14.00
C HIS A 515 -27.21 -9.31 -12.52
N GLY A 516 -26.94 -8.28 -11.71
CA GLY A 516 -26.88 -8.35 -10.26
C GLY A 516 -27.79 -7.32 -9.59
N THR A 517 -28.28 -7.66 -8.40
CA THR A 517 -29.12 -6.77 -7.57
C THR A 517 -28.29 -5.98 -6.55
N ALA A 518 -26.99 -6.23 -6.48
CA ALA A 518 -26.05 -5.44 -5.72
C ALA A 518 -24.77 -5.16 -6.50
N LEU A 519 -24.13 -4.03 -6.19
CA LEU A 519 -22.82 -3.63 -6.73
C LEU A 519 -21.87 -3.33 -5.58
N VAL A 520 -20.64 -3.85 -5.66
CA VAL A 520 -19.57 -3.57 -4.70
C VAL A 520 -18.31 -3.11 -5.41
N ASP A 521 -17.78 -1.98 -4.97
CA ASP A 521 -16.46 -1.50 -5.35
C ASP A 521 -15.39 -2.01 -4.37
N ALA A 522 -14.77 -3.14 -4.72
CA ALA A 522 -13.79 -3.82 -3.90
C ALA A 522 -12.37 -3.24 -4.08
N PHE A 523 -12.25 -1.93 -3.88
CA PHE A 523 -10.98 -1.19 -3.87
C PHE A 523 -11.05 -0.02 -2.89
N LEU A 524 -9.87 0.47 -2.48
CA LEU A 524 -9.79 1.58 -1.52
C LEU A 524 -10.19 2.91 -2.18
N PRO A 525 -10.80 3.83 -1.41
CA PRO A 525 -11.02 5.19 -1.88
C PRO A 525 -9.68 5.87 -2.17
N ARG A 526 -9.64 6.69 -3.23
CA ARG A 526 -8.51 7.61 -3.46
C ARG A 526 -8.61 8.76 -2.48
N HIS A 527 -7.46 9.28 -2.05
CA HIS A 527 -7.42 10.53 -1.30
C HIS A 527 -8.09 11.65 -2.09
N ALA A 528 -9.02 12.35 -1.46
CA ALA A 528 -9.71 13.48 -2.04
C ALA A 528 -9.89 14.55 -0.95
N LEU A 529 -8.93 15.48 -0.87
CA LEU A 529 -8.93 16.51 0.19
C LEU A 529 -10.21 17.35 0.18
N ASP A 530 -10.73 17.67 -1.01
CA ASP A 530 -11.99 18.39 -1.22
C ASP A 530 -13.23 17.68 -0.63
N ARG A 531 -13.15 16.36 -0.46
CA ARG A 531 -14.20 15.48 0.05
C ARG A 531 -13.78 14.70 1.29
N THR A 532 -12.72 15.10 1.98
CA THR A 532 -12.22 14.36 3.14
C THR A 532 -13.28 14.23 4.24
N ASP A 533 -13.33 13.06 4.88
CA ASP A 533 -14.14 12.81 6.08
C ASP A 533 -13.42 13.13 7.38
N ASP A 534 -12.13 13.44 7.31
CA ASP A 534 -11.37 13.91 8.46
C ASP A 534 -11.81 15.34 8.87
N PRO A 535 -12.27 15.54 10.12
CA PRO A 535 -12.80 16.83 10.56
C PRO A 535 -11.75 17.93 10.60
N LEU A 536 -10.49 17.59 10.92
CA LEU A 536 -9.38 18.54 10.99
C LEU A 536 -9.01 19.04 9.60
N LEU A 537 -8.75 18.16 8.63
CA LEU A 537 -8.42 18.55 7.26
C LEU A 537 -9.57 19.34 6.63
N ARG A 538 -10.83 18.92 6.84
CA ARG A 538 -12.01 19.66 6.39
C ARG A 538 -12.08 21.07 6.98
N GLN A 539 -11.67 21.24 8.23
CA GLN A 539 -11.65 22.54 8.89
C GLN A 539 -10.52 23.43 8.36
N LEU A 540 -9.30 22.89 8.24
CA LEU A 540 -8.15 23.62 7.69
C LEU A 540 -8.38 24.04 6.24
N LEU A 541 -8.96 23.18 5.40
CA LEU A 541 -9.27 23.48 4.01
C LEU A 541 -10.29 24.63 3.90
N ARG A 542 -11.37 24.58 4.71
CA ARG A 542 -12.40 25.64 4.73
C ARG A 542 -11.86 27.00 5.16
N GLU A 543 -10.88 27.02 6.06
CA GLU A 543 -10.21 28.26 6.50
C GLU A 543 -9.08 28.70 5.56
N GLY A 544 -8.85 27.99 4.44
CA GLY A 544 -7.78 28.31 3.50
C GLY A 544 -6.37 28.14 4.10
N ARG A 545 -6.22 27.25 5.08
CA ARG A 545 -4.96 26.97 5.78
C ARG A 545 -4.17 25.80 5.20
N ILE A 546 -4.81 25.02 4.32
CA ILE A 546 -4.20 23.98 3.48
C ILE A 546 -4.90 24.00 2.12
N ASP A 547 -4.22 23.49 1.10
CA ASP A 547 -4.77 23.21 -0.23
C ASP A 547 -4.29 21.83 -0.74
N GLU A 548 -4.90 21.40 -1.84
CA GLU A 548 -4.50 20.17 -2.53
C GLU A 548 -3.47 20.46 -3.63
N GLU A 549 -2.67 19.46 -3.97
CA GLU A 549 -1.79 19.55 -5.14
C GLU A 549 -2.59 19.65 -6.42
N ARG A 550 -2.29 20.73 -7.15
CA ARG A 550 -2.88 21.06 -8.43
C ARG A 550 -1.77 21.19 -9.46
N LEU A 551 -1.71 20.24 -10.39
CA LEU A 551 -0.82 20.28 -11.53
C LEU A 551 -1.55 20.88 -12.73
N THR A 552 -0.88 21.75 -13.48
CA THR A 552 -1.47 22.40 -14.66
C THR A 552 -0.52 22.29 -15.84
N ASP A 553 -1.01 21.72 -16.93
CA ASP A 553 -0.27 21.64 -18.21
C ASP A 553 -0.30 23.00 -18.95
N PRO A 554 0.61 23.24 -19.90
CA PRO A 554 0.64 24.48 -20.69
C PRO A 554 -0.66 24.76 -21.48
N ASP A 555 -1.41 23.71 -21.84
CA ASP A 555 -2.69 23.81 -22.54
C ASP A 555 -3.89 24.12 -21.61
N GLY A 556 -3.63 24.27 -20.30
CA GLY A 556 -4.64 24.55 -19.29
C GLY A 556 -5.31 23.31 -18.70
N HIS A 557 -4.91 22.08 -19.06
CA HIS A 557 -5.39 20.88 -18.38
C HIS A 557 -4.96 20.87 -16.91
N VAL A 558 -5.89 20.57 -16.01
CA VAL A 558 -5.66 20.55 -14.56
C VAL A 558 -5.89 19.16 -14.00
N TYR A 559 -4.93 18.67 -13.25
CA TYR A 559 -5.07 17.48 -12.41
C TYR A 559 -4.98 17.87 -10.92
N ARG A 560 -5.87 17.29 -10.11
CA ARG A 560 -5.90 17.42 -8.65
C ARG A 560 -5.63 16.05 -8.06
N SER A 561 -4.53 15.88 -7.33
CA SER A 561 -4.16 14.57 -6.78
C SER A 561 -4.93 14.22 -5.50
N GLY A 562 -5.59 15.20 -4.89
CA GLY A 562 -6.29 15.06 -3.61
C GLY A 562 -5.36 14.96 -2.40
N LEU A 563 -4.05 15.14 -2.59
CA LEU A 563 -3.02 15.13 -1.55
C LEU A 563 -2.82 16.53 -0.97
N VAL A 564 -2.60 16.63 0.34
CA VAL A 564 -2.24 17.86 1.04
C VAL A 564 -0.83 18.28 0.66
N ARG A 565 -0.65 19.54 0.27
CA ARG A 565 0.66 20.05 -0.14
C ARG A 565 1.62 20.20 1.03
N THR A 566 2.82 19.65 0.85
CA THR A 566 3.96 19.78 1.75
C THR A 566 5.23 20.17 0.99
N ASP A 567 6.15 20.84 1.68
CA ASP A 567 7.51 21.06 1.15
C ASP A 567 8.38 19.79 1.25
N PRO A 568 9.62 19.78 0.71
CA PRO A 568 10.51 18.63 0.82
C PRO A 568 10.80 18.17 2.25
N ASP A 569 10.74 19.10 3.23
CA ASP A 569 10.90 18.80 4.65
C ASP A 569 9.58 18.37 5.33
N ALA A 570 8.52 18.14 4.56
CA ALA A 570 7.19 17.75 5.02
C ALA A 570 6.44 18.81 5.85
N ARG A 571 6.82 20.09 5.80
CA ARG A 571 6.02 21.19 6.38
C ARG A 571 4.78 21.42 5.53
N LEU A 572 3.64 21.71 6.18
CA LEU A 572 2.40 22.04 5.47
C LEU A 572 2.58 23.33 4.67
N ILE A 573 2.16 23.33 3.41
CA ILE A 573 2.06 24.57 2.62
C ILE A 573 0.75 25.27 3.00
N ASP A 574 0.84 26.52 3.45
CA ASP A 574 -0.32 27.29 3.92
C ASP A 574 -0.66 28.42 2.91
N PRO A 575 -1.81 28.36 2.21
CA PRO A 575 -2.24 29.41 1.29
C PRO A 575 -2.33 30.79 1.93
N ALA A 576 -2.73 30.88 3.22
CA ALA A 576 -2.82 32.14 3.94
C ALA A 576 -1.44 32.79 4.20
N LEU A 577 -0.34 32.05 4.01
CA LEU A 577 1.03 32.54 4.09
C LEU A 577 1.66 32.80 2.71
N GLY A 578 0.84 32.94 1.67
CA GLY A 578 1.31 33.07 0.30
C GLY A 578 1.89 31.76 -0.23
N HIS A 579 1.28 30.62 0.13
CA HIS A 579 1.75 29.27 -0.20
C HIS A 579 3.18 28.97 0.28
N ARG A 580 3.55 29.51 1.44
CA ARG A 580 4.83 29.21 2.10
C ARG A 580 4.66 28.05 3.11
N PRO A 581 5.75 27.33 3.42
CA PRO A 581 5.75 26.34 4.48
C PRO A 581 5.35 26.95 5.83
N HIS A 582 4.43 26.30 6.54
CA HIS A 582 4.03 26.71 7.88
C HIS A 582 5.16 26.41 8.87
N PRO A 583 5.61 27.39 9.68
CA PRO A 583 6.79 27.23 10.54
C PRO A 583 6.60 26.19 11.66
N ARG A 584 5.35 25.96 12.08
CA ARG A 584 5.01 25.08 13.22
C ARG A 584 4.16 23.86 12.89
N ARG A 585 3.83 23.60 11.61
CA ARG A 585 2.94 22.50 11.22
C ARG A 585 3.58 21.62 10.15
N THR A 586 3.63 20.32 10.44
CA THR A 586 4.21 19.27 9.59
C THR A 586 3.13 18.26 9.25
N ALA A 587 3.18 17.64 8.07
CA ALA A 587 2.29 16.54 7.73
C ALA A 587 3.04 15.39 7.06
N LEU A 588 2.73 14.16 7.46
CA LEU A 588 3.44 12.95 7.06
C LEU A 588 2.46 11.86 6.56
N GLY A 589 2.99 10.98 5.71
CA GLY A 589 2.34 9.75 5.30
C GLY A 589 1.49 9.85 4.04
N ALA A 590 0.54 8.93 3.89
CA ALA A 590 -0.23 8.74 2.65
C ALA A 590 -1.00 9.97 2.13
N PRO A 591 -1.52 10.91 2.95
CA PRO A 591 -2.35 11.99 2.44
C PRO A 591 -1.55 13.23 1.99
N THR A 592 -0.21 13.16 1.89
CA THR A 592 0.65 14.33 1.57
C THR A 592 1.42 14.16 0.26
N THR A 593 1.86 15.29 -0.32
CA THR A 593 2.65 15.30 -1.57
C THR A 593 4.07 14.77 -1.40
N THR A 594 4.64 14.87 -0.19
CA THR A 594 5.94 14.24 0.12
C THR A 594 5.73 12.74 0.36
N ARG A 595 5.66 11.99 -0.74
CA ARG A 595 5.35 10.55 -0.77
C ARG A 595 6.42 9.74 -0.05
N ALA A 596 6.10 9.22 1.13
CA ALA A 596 6.91 8.22 1.82
C ALA A 596 6.05 6.97 2.05
N PRO A 597 5.98 6.06 1.05
CA PRO A 597 5.06 4.92 1.11
C PRO A 597 5.46 3.94 2.22
N ALA A 598 4.48 3.13 2.61
CA ALA A 598 4.55 2.08 3.62
C ALA A 598 4.61 2.57 5.09
N ALA A 599 3.76 1.96 5.90
CA ALA A 599 3.60 2.24 7.33
C ALA A 599 4.71 1.58 8.18
N PHE A 600 5.30 0.51 7.66
CA PHE A 600 6.44 -0.29 8.16
C PHE A 600 7.19 -0.84 6.94
N ALA A 601 8.34 -1.47 7.14
CA ALA A 601 9.21 -1.89 6.05
C ALA A 601 9.66 -3.34 6.17
N ARG A 602 10.27 -3.84 5.08
CA ARG A 602 11.11 -5.04 5.14
C ARG A 602 12.44 -4.67 5.79
N PRO A 603 13.02 -5.54 6.61
CA PRO A 603 14.39 -5.34 7.08
C PRO A 603 15.35 -5.13 5.91
N ARG A 604 16.33 -4.24 6.10
CA ARG A 604 17.50 -4.03 5.23
C ARG A 604 17.18 -3.43 3.86
N THR A 605 16.09 -2.66 3.72
CA THR A 605 15.64 -2.08 2.43
C THR A 605 15.72 -0.55 2.33
N ASP A 606 16.43 0.13 3.23
CA ASP A 606 16.57 1.61 3.25
C ASP A 606 15.23 2.38 3.07
N ALA A 607 14.23 2.03 3.89
CA ALA A 607 12.86 2.45 3.70
C ALA A 607 12.69 3.99 3.71
N PRO A 608 12.06 4.60 2.69
CA PRO A 608 11.83 6.06 2.65
C PRO A 608 11.07 6.60 3.87
N SER A 609 10.16 5.80 4.42
CA SER A 609 9.35 6.14 5.60
C SER A 609 10.20 6.32 6.86
N PHE A 610 11.28 5.54 7.04
CA PHE A 610 12.21 5.68 8.16
C PHE A 610 13.07 6.93 8.03
N ARG A 611 13.61 7.19 6.83
CA ARG A 611 14.40 8.40 6.54
C ARG A 611 13.59 9.67 6.75
N GLN A 612 12.35 9.70 6.27
CA GLN A 612 11.46 10.86 6.48
C GLN A 612 11.16 11.07 7.97
N ASN A 613 10.93 9.99 8.75
CA ASN A 613 10.70 10.12 10.18
C ASN A 613 11.92 10.66 10.92
N ASP A 614 13.12 10.20 10.55
CA ASP A 614 14.37 10.66 11.18
C ASP A 614 14.62 12.15 10.88
N ALA A 615 14.58 12.55 9.60
CA ALA A 615 14.77 13.93 9.20
C ALA A 615 13.78 14.88 9.89
N VAL A 616 12.51 14.48 9.98
CA VAL A 616 11.46 15.27 10.65
C VAL A 616 11.66 15.32 12.15
N ALA A 617 11.99 14.20 12.81
CA ALA A 617 12.26 14.16 14.25
C ALA A 617 13.43 15.08 14.61
N ARG A 618 14.57 14.97 13.89
CA ARG A 618 15.76 15.78 14.14
C ARG A 618 15.46 17.27 13.98
N ARG A 619 14.78 17.66 12.90
CA ARG A 619 14.38 19.05 12.68
C ARG A 619 13.48 19.56 13.81
N LEU A 620 12.44 18.81 14.19
CA LEU A 620 11.53 19.19 15.26
C LEU A 620 12.27 19.38 16.59
N LEU A 621 13.16 18.46 16.96
CA LEU A 621 13.95 18.55 18.19
C LEU A 621 14.89 19.75 18.18
N ALA A 622 15.61 19.99 17.08
CA ALA A 622 16.49 21.15 16.94
C ALA A 622 15.75 22.49 16.98
N GLU A 623 14.50 22.53 16.50
CA GLU A 623 13.63 23.69 16.59
C GLU A 623 13.10 23.90 18.02
N LEU A 624 12.63 22.85 18.68
CA LEU A 624 12.11 22.89 20.06
C LEU A 624 13.21 23.24 21.07
N GLN A 625 14.45 22.80 20.84
CA GLN A 625 15.63 23.16 21.63
C GLN A 625 15.91 24.67 21.63
N LYS A 626 15.53 25.40 20.58
CA LYS A 626 15.72 26.87 20.51
C LYS A 626 14.63 27.62 21.28
N GLU A 627 13.53 26.94 21.59
CA GLU A 627 12.34 27.51 22.25
C GLU A 627 12.26 27.15 23.74
N GLY A 628 13.01 26.14 24.18
CA GLY A 628 13.18 25.73 25.58
C GLY A 628 14.41 26.35 26.21
#